data_AF-A0A7S3Y1J6-F1
#
_entry.id   AF-A0A7S3Y1J6-F1
#
_cell.length_a   1.000
_cell.length_b   1.000
_cell.length_c   1.000
_cell.angle_alpha   90.00
_cell.angle_beta   90.00
_cell.angle_gamma   90.00
#
_symmetry.space_group_name_H-M   'P 1'
#
loop_
_entity.id
_entity.type
_entity.pdbx_description
1 polymer ?
#
loop_
_entity_poly.entity_id
_entity_poly.type
_entity_poly.pdbx_seq_one_letter_code
_entity_poly.pdbx_strand_id
1 'polypeptide(L)'
;KLQGMIHFAVKSRLCEHAGCTKVHYYAFEGEKRPRFCGQHKLPGMVNVRTKRCEQEGCNKYPTCNFRGEKSLKFCGQHKLPGMILLSKISCAYAGCDTQANFGHPPGSGRRDDKKWRFCAQHKLEGMVSLKNDSKKRIKGNLW
;
A
#
# COMPACT_ATOMS: atom_id res chain seq x y z
N LYS A 1 35.27 -11.66 -38.17
CA LYS A 1 35.78 -11.26 -36.83
C LYS A 1 34.57 -10.81 -36.02
N LEU A 2 34.20 -11.58 -34.99
CA LEU A 2 32.92 -11.49 -34.27
C LEU A 2 32.82 -10.22 -33.40
N GLN A 3 31.62 -9.64 -33.38
CA GLN A 3 31.23 -8.42 -32.65
C GLN A 3 31.42 -8.55 -31.14
N GLY A 4 31.91 -7.46 -30.51
CA GLY A 4 32.03 -7.34 -29.07
C GLY A 4 30.67 -7.34 -28.38
N MET A 5 30.39 -8.39 -27.61
CA MET A 5 29.29 -8.44 -26.65
C MET A 5 29.74 -7.83 -25.33
N ILE A 6 29.21 -6.66 -25.01
CA ILE A 6 29.31 -6.03 -23.69
C ILE A 6 28.50 -6.88 -22.71
N HIS A 7 29.16 -7.67 -21.86
CA HIS A 7 28.55 -8.33 -20.72
C HIS A 7 28.12 -7.27 -19.70
N PHE A 8 26.90 -6.75 -19.80
CA PHE A 8 26.29 -6.05 -18.67
C PHE A 8 26.05 -7.08 -17.58
N ALA A 9 26.89 -7.09 -16.55
CA ALA A 9 26.68 -7.90 -15.36
C ALA A 9 25.30 -7.55 -14.75
N VAL A 10 24.31 -8.43 -14.93
CA VAL A 10 22.99 -8.28 -14.33
C VAL A 10 23.16 -8.44 -12.82
N LYS A 11 23.22 -7.30 -12.12
CA LYS A 11 23.30 -7.26 -10.66
C LYS A 11 22.09 -7.97 -10.07
N SER A 12 22.35 -9.07 -9.33
CA SER A 12 21.31 -9.90 -8.70
C SER A 12 20.34 -9.05 -7.85
N ARG A 13 19.04 -9.36 -7.95
CA ARG A 13 17.99 -8.74 -7.13
C ARG A 13 17.75 -9.49 -5.82
N LEU A 14 18.58 -10.49 -5.50
CA LEU A 14 18.43 -11.38 -4.36
C LEU A 14 19.20 -10.89 -3.15
N CYS A 15 18.69 -11.25 -1.97
CA CYS A 15 19.33 -11.02 -0.69
C CYS A 15 20.78 -11.52 -0.70
N GLU A 16 21.68 -10.75 -0.11
CA GLU A 16 23.11 -11.09 -0.01
C GLU A 16 23.41 -12.14 1.08
N HIS A 17 22.43 -12.54 1.88
CA HIS A 17 22.60 -13.61 2.84
C HIS A 17 22.75 -14.94 2.10
N ALA A 18 23.78 -15.71 2.44
CA ALA A 18 24.11 -16.96 1.76
C ALA A 18 22.92 -17.91 1.69
N GLY A 19 22.66 -18.48 0.51
CA GLY A 19 21.54 -19.39 0.27
C GLY A 19 20.15 -18.73 0.27
N CYS A 20 20.03 -17.43 0.46
CA CYS A 20 18.74 -16.75 0.46
C CYS A 20 18.28 -16.40 -0.96
N THR A 21 17.09 -16.88 -1.34
CA THR A 21 16.45 -16.61 -2.63
C THR A 21 15.42 -15.48 -2.58
N LYS A 22 15.25 -14.81 -1.43
CA LYS A 22 14.33 -13.68 -1.27
C LYS A 22 14.89 -12.42 -1.93
N VAL A 23 14.02 -11.57 -2.47
CA VAL A 23 14.42 -10.27 -3.04
C VAL A 23 14.91 -9.32 -1.95
N HIS A 24 15.94 -8.53 -2.26
CA HIS A 24 16.42 -7.48 -1.36
C HIS A 24 15.56 -6.22 -1.42
N TYR A 25 15.28 -5.67 -0.25
CA TYR A 25 14.53 -4.42 -0.08
C TYR A 25 15.16 -3.51 0.98
N TYR A 26 16.03 -4.05 1.84
CA TYR A 26 16.60 -3.36 2.99
C TYR A 26 18.06 -2.98 2.77
N ALA A 27 18.40 -1.76 3.20
CA ALA A 27 19.72 -1.15 3.16
C ALA A 27 19.83 -0.13 4.31
N PHE A 28 21.02 0.45 4.53
CA PHE A 28 21.13 1.61 5.40
C PHE A 28 20.57 2.87 4.73
N GLU A 29 20.21 3.85 5.55
CA GLU A 29 19.72 5.13 5.03
C GLU A 29 20.77 5.81 4.15
N GLY A 30 20.33 6.39 3.02
CA GLY A 30 21.21 6.98 2.00
C GLY A 30 21.76 5.97 0.97
N GLU A 31 21.70 4.66 1.23
CA GLU A 31 22.15 3.66 0.26
C GLU A 31 21.15 3.51 -0.89
N LYS A 32 21.63 3.70 -2.13
CA LYS A 32 20.81 3.58 -3.34
C LYS A 32 20.41 2.14 -3.67
N ARG A 33 21.06 1.13 -3.08
CA ARG A 33 20.89 -0.28 -3.43
C ARG A 33 20.59 -1.12 -2.19
N PRO A 34 19.42 -1.78 -2.14
CA PRO A 34 19.14 -2.76 -1.10
C PRO A 34 20.05 -3.98 -1.23
N ARG A 35 20.38 -4.57 -0.09
CA ARG A 35 21.29 -5.72 0.04
C ARG A 35 20.60 -6.90 0.72
N PHE A 36 19.69 -6.64 1.65
CA PHE A 36 19.05 -7.68 2.46
C PHE A 36 17.53 -7.74 2.28
N CYS A 37 16.95 -8.91 2.51
CA CYS A 37 15.50 -9.08 2.63
C CYS A 37 15.04 -8.72 4.05
N GLY A 38 13.72 -8.68 4.28
CA GLY A 38 13.18 -8.32 5.60
C GLY A 38 13.56 -9.26 6.74
N GLN A 39 13.87 -10.53 6.44
CA GLN A 39 14.33 -11.51 7.43
C GLN A 39 15.81 -11.37 7.78
N HIS A 40 16.63 -10.92 6.84
CA HIS A 40 18.09 -10.80 7.00
C HIS A 40 18.56 -9.35 7.11
N LYS A 41 17.65 -8.42 7.36
CA LYS A 41 18.03 -7.03 7.59
C LYS A 41 18.81 -6.90 8.90
N LEU A 42 19.80 -6.03 8.92
CA LEU A 42 20.52 -5.68 10.15
C LEU A 42 19.74 -4.61 10.95
N PRO A 43 19.99 -4.47 12.26
CA PRO A 43 19.51 -3.32 13.02
C PRO A 43 19.88 -2.00 12.33
N GLY A 44 18.94 -1.06 12.31
CA GLY A 44 19.12 0.23 11.61
C GLY A 44 18.86 0.19 10.09
N MET A 45 18.73 -0.98 9.47
CA MET A 45 18.36 -1.04 8.04
C MET A 45 16.88 -0.72 7.81
N VAL A 46 16.65 0.03 6.74
CA VAL A 46 15.34 0.53 6.30
C VAL A 46 14.98 -0.06 4.94
N ASN A 47 13.68 -0.18 4.65
CA ASN A 47 13.24 -0.56 3.31
C ASN A 47 13.44 0.63 2.36
N VAL A 48 14.42 0.53 1.46
CA VAL A 48 14.81 1.61 0.53
C VAL A 48 14.08 1.55 -0.82
N ARG A 49 13.25 0.52 -1.06
CA ARG A 49 12.47 0.37 -2.30
C ARG A 49 11.06 0.92 -2.19
N THR A 50 10.49 0.92 -0.98
CA THR A 50 9.14 1.43 -0.74
C THR A 50 9.18 2.90 -0.37
N LYS A 51 8.17 3.67 -0.81
CA LYS A 51 7.94 5.02 -0.28
C LYS A 51 7.82 4.96 1.24
N ARG A 52 8.38 5.98 1.91
CA ARG A 52 8.34 6.14 3.36
C ARG A 52 7.40 7.29 3.72
N CYS A 53 6.97 7.28 4.98
CA CYS A 53 6.31 8.42 5.58
C CYS A 53 7.21 9.66 5.42
N GLU A 54 6.64 10.79 5.01
CA GLU A 54 7.34 12.08 4.87
C GLU A 54 7.72 12.73 6.22
N GLN A 55 7.39 12.09 7.34
CA GLN A 55 7.86 12.52 8.66
C GLN A 55 9.33 12.09 8.82
N GLU A 56 10.19 13.06 9.12
CA GLU A 56 11.61 12.84 9.42
C GLU A 56 11.82 11.68 10.41
N GLY A 57 12.73 10.76 10.07
CA GLY A 57 13.03 9.57 10.86
C GLY A 57 11.97 8.45 10.85
N CYS A 58 10.84 8.61 10.16
CA CYS A 58 9.79 7.60 10.13
C CYS A 58 9.98 6.58 8.99
N ASN A 59 10.28 5.33 9.36
CA ASN A 59 10.45 4.22 8.42
C ASN A 59 9.17 3.43 8.11
N LYS A 60 8.00 3.97 8.45
CA LYS A 60 6.70 3.33 8.17
C LYS A 60 6.26 3.61 6.74
N TYR A 61 5.52 2.67 6.16
CA TYR A 61 4.86 2.87 4.89
C TYR A 61 3.77 3.96 5.03
N PRO A 62 3.67 4.91 4.09
CA PRO A 62 2.65 5.94 4.16
C PRO A 62 1.27 5.34 3.84
N THR A 63 0.24 5.74 4.58
CA THR A 63 -1.14 5.24 4.48
C THR A 63 -2.18 6.34 4.37
N CYS A 64 -1.80 7.60 4.61
CA CYS A 64 -2.67 8.77 4.45
C CYS A 64 -2.08 9.86 3.55
N ASN A 65 -2.98 10.66 2.98
CA ASN A 65 -2.73 11.95 2.35
C ASN A 65 -4.03 12.78 2.35
N PHE A 66 -4.00 14.00 1.81
CA PHE A 66 -5.18 14.82 1.59
C PHE A 66 -6.11 14.24 0.51
N ARG A 67 -7.39 14.62 0.58
CA ARG A 67 -8.40 14.20 -0.39
C ARG A 67 -8.03 14.69 -1.79
N GLY A 68 -8.17 13.83 -2.80
CA GLY A 68 -7.86 14.15 -4.20
C GLY A 68 -6.40 13.88 -4.59
N GLU A 69 -5.51 13.70 -3.62
CA GLU A 69 -4.12 13.35 -3.89
C GLU A 69 -3.98 11.89 -4.34
N LYS A 70 -3.10 11.67 -5.33
CA LYS A 70 -2.90 10.34 -5.93
C LYS A 70 -1.87 9.49 -5.18
N SER A 71 -1.03 10.10 -4.35
CA SER A 71 0.07 9.43 -3.64
C SER A 71 -0.14 9.45 -2.14
N LEU A 72 0.45 8.48 -1.45
CA LEU A 72 0.48 8.39 0.01
C LEU A 72 1.72 9.12 0.53
N LYS A 73 1.55 9.97 1.56
CA LYS A 73 2.63 10.81 2.10
C LYS A 73 2.98 10.47 3.55
N PHE A 74 1.97 10.30 4.41
CA PHE A 74 2.18 10.08 5.85
C PHE A 74 1.68 8.71 6.29
N CYS A 75 2.25 8.15 7.35
CA CYS A 75 1.70 6.95 7.98
C CYS A 75 0.56 7.32 8.94
N GLY A 76 -0.24 6.34 9.37
CA GLY A 76 -1.38 6.59 10.25
C GLY A 76 -1.05 7.27 11.58
N GLN A 77 0.19 7.13 12.08
CA GLN A 77 0.65 7.83 13.30
C GLN A 77 1.03 9.30 13.04
N HIS A 78 1.47 9.64 11.83
CA HIS A 78 1.83 11.00 11.43
C HIS A 78 0.73 11.63 10.56
N LYS A 79 -0.52 11.23 10.80
CA LYS A 79 -1.68 11.77 10.10
C LYS A 79 -1.93 13.20 10.57
N LEU A 80 -1.87 14.17 9.65
CA LEU A 80 -2.22 15.56 9.93
C LEU A 80 -3.74 15.77 9.93
N PRO A 81 -4.25 16.83 10.60
CA PRO A 81 -5.65 17.25 10.47
C PRO A 81 -6.06 17.40 9.00
N GLY A 82 -7.25 16.88 8.64
CA GLY A 82 -7.77 16.91 7.26
C GLY A 82 -7.21 15.84 6.31
N MET A 83 -6.23 15.03 6.72
CA MET A 83 -5.80 13.89 5.91
C MET A 83 -6.79 12.72 6.00
N ILE A 84 -6.88 11.93 4.93
CA ILE A 84 -7.63 10.69 4.87
C ILE A 84 -6.68 9.51 4.63
N LEU A 85 -7.02 8.33 5.13
CA LEU A 85 -6.31 7.11 4.78
C LEU A 85 -6.72 6.74 3.34
N LEU A 86 -5.84 6.84 2.32
CA LEU A 86 -6.26 6.57 0.93
C LEU A 86 -6.68 5.10 0.70
N SER A 87 -6.21 4.17 1.54
CA SER A 87 -6.67 2.77 1.52
C SER A 87 -8.11 2.61 2.03
N LYS A 88 -8.66 3.64 2.68
CA LYS A 88 -10.03 3.70 3.15
C LYS A 88 -10.75 4.75 2.32
N ILE A 89 -11.57 4.29 1.38
CA ILE A 89 -12.49 5.19 0.66
C ILE A 89 -13.25 6.03 1.70
N SER A 90 -13.19 7.35 1.56
CA SER A 90 -13.93 8.29 2.40
C SER A 90 -15.38 8.35 1.96
N CYS A 91 -16.26 8.79 2.86
CA CYS A 91 -17.64 9.05 2.53
C CYS A 91 -17.73 10.03 1.34
N ALA A 92 -18.57 9.70 0.36
CA ALA A 92 -18.80 10.53 -0.81
C ALA A 92 -19.59 11.81 -0.48
N TYR A 93 -20.20 11.90 0.71
CA TYR A 93 -20.90 13.09 1.17
C TYR A 93 -19.92 14.27 1.30
N ALA A 94 -20.32 15.44 0.81
CA ALA A 94 -19.48 16.63 0.81
C ALA A 94 -19.11 17.02 2.27
N GLY A 95 -17.83 17.32 2.51
CA GLY A 95 -17.32 17.65 3.84
C GLY A 95 -17.28 16.49 4.85
N CYS A 96 -17.55 15.25 4.45
CA CYS A 96 -17.50 14.11 5.36
C CYS A 96 -16.20 13.32 5.24
N ASP A 97 -15.38 13.36 6.30
CA ASP A 97 -14.10 12.64 6.36
C ASP A 97 -14.20 11.26 7.02
N THR A 98 -15.42 10.81 7.34
CA THR A 98 -15.63 9.47 7.88
C THR A 98 -15.36 8.42 6.80
N GLN A 99 -14.82 7.28 7.21
CA GLN A 99 -14.60 6.15 6.31
C GLN A 99 -15.93 5.66 5.73
N ALA A 100 -15.99 5.54 4.41
CA ALA A 100 -17.09 4.85 3.76
C ALA A 100 -16.98 3.34 3.98
N ASN A 101 -18.09 2.76 4.39
CA ASN A 101 -18.23 1.35 4.68
C ASN A 101 -19.61 0.80 4.28
N PHE A 102 -20.46 1.66 3.72
CA PHE A 102 -21.77 1.34 3.16
C PHE A 102 -21.72 1.49 1.64
N GLY A 103 -22.35 0.55 0.96
CA GLY A 103 -22.51 0.53 -0.48
C GLY A 103 -23.67 -0.40 -0.83
N HIS A 104 -24.00 -0.45 -2.11
CA HIS A 104 -24.95 -1.46 -2.58
C HIS A 104 -24.27 -2.83 -2.65
N PRO A 105 -25.01 -3.92 -2.38
CA PRO A 105 -24.46 -5.25 -2.56
C PRO A 105 -24.08 -5.49 -4.04
N PRO A 106 -23.07 -6.34 -4.29
CA PRO A 106 -22.73 -6.78 -5.63
C PRO A 106 -23.96 -7.34 -6.36
N GLY A 107 -24.11 -7.07 -7.66
CA GLY A 107 -25.24 -7.56 -8.46
C GLY A 107 -26.52 -6.71 -8.38
N SER A 108 -26.49 -5.56 -7.70
CA SER A 108 -27.63 -4.63 -7.61
C SER A 108 -27.97 -3.89 -8.93
N GLY A 109 -27.30 -4.19 -10.04
CA GLY A 109 -27.61 -3.64 -11.37
C GLY A 109 -27.27 -2.16 -11.58
N ARG A 110 -26.66 -1.49 -10.59
CA ARG A 110 -26.20 -0.10 -10.73
C ARG A 110 -24.79 -0.06 -11.35
N ARG A 111 -24.59 0.79 -12.36
CA ARG A 111 -23.34 0.95 -13.13
C ARG A 111 -22.13 1.42 -12.31
N ASP A 112 -22.35 1.92 -11.10
CA ASP A 112 -21.33 2.45 -10.20
C ASP A 112 -21.42 1.81 -8.81
N ASP A 113 -21.41 0.47 -8.82
CA ASP A 113 -21.26 -0.48 -7.73
C ASP A 113 -19.88 -0.42 -7.06
N LYS A 114 -19.37 0.81 -6.82
CA LYS A 114 -18.29 1.02 -5.85
C LYS A 114 -18.72 0.42 -4.52
N LYS A 115 -18.04 -0.66 -4.14
CA LYS A 115 -18.28 -1.47 -2.95
C LYS A 115 -18.41 -0.62 -1.68
N TRP A 116 -17.72 0.50 -1.57
CA TRP A 116 -17.86 1.41 -0.43
C TRP A 116 -18.00 2.84 -0.95
N ARG A 117 -19.08 3.54 -0.56
CA ARG A 117 -19.37 4.90 -1.02
C ARG A 117 -19.77 5.86 0.09
N PHE A 118 -20.49 5.39 1.10
CA PHE A 118 -20.95 6.23 2.21
C PHE A 118 -20.62 5.65 3.58
N CYS A 119 -20.62 6.49 4.62
CA CYS A 119 -20.53 6.06 6.01
C CYS A 119 -21.91 5.68 6.56
N ALA A 120 -21.98 5.29 7.83
CA ALA A 120 -23.24 4.93 8.49
C ALA A 120 -24.27 6.07 8.51
N GLN A 121 -23.80 7.31 8.70
CA GLN A 121 -24.66 8.49 8.80
C GLN A 121 -25.18 8.96 7.44
N HIS A 122 -24.43 8.73 6.37
CA HIS A 122 -24.76 9.20 5.02
C HIS A 122 -25.13 8.08 4.06
N LYS A 123 -25.46 6.88 4.57
CA LYS A 123 -25.90 5.76 3.71
C LYS A 123 -27.22 6.13 3.02
N LEU A 124 -27.35 5.73 1.76
CA LEU A 124 -28.62 5.85 1.03
C LEU A 124 -29.49 4.61 1.29
N GLU A 125 -30.78 4.73 0.95
CA GLU A 125 -31.70 3.61 1.01
C GLU A 125 -31.18 2.43 0.17
N GLY A 126 -31.33 1.20 0.72
CA GLY A 126 -30.84 -0.02 0.09
C GLY A 126 -29.31 -0.21 0.14
N MET A 127 -28.56 0.63 0.87
CA MET A 127 -27.14 0.38 1.14
C MET A 127 -26.93 -0.44 2.41
N VAL A 128 -25.99 -1.39 2.34
CA VAL A 128 -25.64 -2.29 3.44
C VAL A 128 -24.20 -2.06 3.91
N SER A 129 -23.90 -2.43 5.15
CA SER A 129 -22.54 -2.39 5.68
C SER A 129 -21.71 -3.50 5.05
N LEU A 130 -20.56 -3.15 4.49
CA LEU A 130 -19.69 -4.07 3.75
C LEU A 130 -18.33 -4.27 4.42
N LYS A 131 -18.23 -3.95 5.73
CA LYS A 131 -17.00 -4.06 6.56
C LYS A 131 -16.41 -5.49 6.63
N ASN A 132 -17.20 -6.51 6.31
CA ASN A 132 -16.84 -7.92 6.51
C ASN A 132 -16.62 -8.72 5.22
N ASP A 133 -16.81 -8.11 4.05
CA ASP A 133 -16.79 -8.82 2.76
C ASP A 133 -15.39 -8.90 2.10
N SER A 134 -14.35 -8.42 2.80
CA SER A 134 -12.95 -8.47 2.33
C SER A 134 -12.26 -9.81 2.59
N LYS A 135 -12.88 -10.73 3.36
CA LYS A 135 -12.28 -12.04 3.73
C LYS A 135 -12.59 -13.17 2.74
N LYS A 136 -13.36 -12.93 1.67
CA LYS A 136 -13.78 -13.98 0.71
C LYS A 136 -13.06 -13.95 -0.65
N ARG A 137 -11.85 -13.38 -0.75
CA ARG A 137 -11.07 -13.46 -2.00
C ARG A 137 -9.64 -13.92 -1.73
N ILE A 138 -9.35 -15.11 -2.27
CA ILE A 138 -8.08 -15.86 -2.34
C ILE A 138 -7.69 -16.67 -1.08
N LYS A 139 -8.47 -17.73 -0.79
CA LYS A 139 -7.86 -19.03 -0.49
C LYS A 139 -7.99 -19.88 -1.77
N GLY A 140 -7.10 -19.63 -2.71
CA GLY A 140 -6.95 -20.43 -3.93
C GLY A 140 -5.55 -21.02 -3.92
N ASN A 141 -5.46 -22.26 -3.44
CA ASN A 141 -4.48 -23.31 -3.72
C ASN A 141 -3.05 -22.85 -4.06
N LEU A 142 -2.14 -22.94 -3.08
CA LEU A 142 -0.74 -23.27 -3.37
C LEU A 142 -0.57 -24.77 -3.17
N TRP A 143 -0.26 -25.47 -4.26
CA TRP A 143 0.52 -26.70 -4.24
C TRP A 143 1.99 -26.31 -4.36
#